data_AF-A0A1I4NYN6-F1
#
_entry.id   AF-A0A1I4NYN6-F1
#
_cell.length_a   1.000
_cell.length_b   1.000
_cell.length_c   1.000
_cell.angle_alpha   90.00
_cell.angle_beta   90.00
_cell.angle_gamma   90.00
#
_symmetry.space_group_name_H-M   'P 1'
#
loop_
_entity.id
_entity.type
_entity.pdbx_description
1 polymer ?
#
loop_
_entity_poly.entity_id
_entity_poly.type
_entity_poly.pdbx_seq_one_letter_code
_entity_poly.pdbx_strand_id
1 'polypeptide(L)' 'IEHCKASIRAKVEHPFHVIKNLFGHRKVRYRGMEKNQAQLFSLFALANLVLAKRCYATTDGVIAS' A
#
# COMPACT_ATOMS: atom_id res chain seq x y z
N ILE A 1 -14.06 11.33 19.64
CA ILE A 1 -12.79 11.81 19.02
C ILE A 1 -11.81 10.65 18.78
N GLU A 2 -11.57 9.80 19.78
CA GLU A 2 -10.64 8.66 19.68
C GLU A 2 -10.96 7.68 18.53
N HIS A 3 -12.25 7.35 18.32
CA HIS A 3 -12.68 6.53 17.17
C HIS A 3 -12.35 7.15 15.80
N CYS A 4 -12.40 8.48 15.68
CA CYS A 4 -12.12 9.17 14.42
C CYS A 4 -10.61 9.11 14.11
N LYS A 5 -9.76 9.33 15.12
CA LYS A 5 -8.31 9.15 14.99
C LYS A 5 -7.94 7.70 14.66
N ALA A 6 -8.58 6.72 15.30
CA ALA A 6 -8.36 5.31 15.06
C ALA A 6 -8.76 4.90 13.62
N SER A 7 -9.88 5.39 13.12
CA SER A 7 -10.33 5.14 11.73
C SER A 7 -9.34 5.70 10.70
N ILE A 8 -8.82 6.91 10.93
CA ILE A 8 -7.80 7.50 10.06
C ILE A 8 -6.50 6.68 10.10
N ARG A 9 -6.06 6.25 11.30
CA ARG A 9 -4.87 5.40 11.45
C ARG A 9 -5.01 4.09 10.70
N ALA A 10 -6.15 3.40 10.83
CA ALA A 10 -6.38 2.14 10.13
C ALA A 10 -6.28 2.27 8.60
N LYS A 11 -6.79 3.39 8.03
CA LYS A 11 -6.71 3.66 6.58
C LYS A 11 -5.27 3.89 6.10
N VAL A 12 -4.43 4.52 6.93
CA VAL A 12 -3.02 4.80 6.59
C VAL A 12 -2.14 3.59 6.87
N GLU A 13 -2.36 2.89 7.98
CA GLU A 13 -1.58 1.71 8.37
C GLU A 13 -1.71 0.57 7.35
N HIS A 14 -2.87 0.43 6.70
CA HIS A 14 -3.10 -0.63 5.72
C HIS A 14 -2.13 -0.60 4.51
N PRO A 15 -2.01 0.50 3.73
CA PRO A 15 -1.04 0.56 2.63
C PRO A 15 0.41 0.48 3.13
N PHE A 16 0.73 1.04 4.31
CA PHE A 16 2.06 0.87 4.91
C PHE A 16 2.36 -0.59 5.26
N HIS A 17 1.37 -1.35 5.74
CA HIS A 17 1.50 -2.78 6.00
C HIS A 17 1.75 -3.55 4.70
N VAL A 18 1.00 -3.25 3.63
CA VAL A 18 1.20 -3.86 2.31
C VAL A 18 2.62 -3.59 1.81
N ILE A 19 3.13 -2.37 1.92
CA ILE A 19 4.49 -2.02 1.48
C ILE A 19 5.56 -2.74 2.31
N LYS A 20 5.41 -2.79 3.63
CA LYS A 20 6.39 -3.43 4.52
C LYS A 20 6.40 -4.95 4.39
N ASN A 21 5.22 -5.57 4.24
CA ASN A 21 5.08 -7.03 4.21
C ASN A 21 5.19 -7.61 2.80
N LEU A 22 4.42 -7.10 1.84
CA LEU A 22 4.34 -7.65 0.48
C LEU A 22 5.57 -7.27 -0.36
N PHE A 23 6.03 -6.02 -0.23
CA PHE A 23 7.21 -5.53 -0.95
C PHE A 23 8.50 -5.62 -0.12
N GLY A 24 8.42 -6.10 1.13
CA GLY A 24 9.60 -6.33 1.98
C GLY A 24 10.37 -5.07 2.36
N HIS A 25 9.75 -3.88 2.32
CA HIS A 25 10.40 -2.60 2.62
C HIS A 25 10.67 -2.45 4.14
N ARG A 26 11.68 -3.15 4.65
CA ARG A 26 12.08 -3.17 6.07
C ARG A 26 13.23 -2.21 6.40
N LYS A 27 14.10 -1.90 5.42
CA LYS A 27 15.24 -0.98 5.57
C LYS A 27 15.36 -0.09 4.33
N VAL A 28 15.83 1.14 4.54
CA VAL A 28 16.17 2.07 3.45
C VAL A 28 17.34 1.50 2.64
N ARG A 29 17.20 1.47 1.31
CA ARG A 29 18.20 0.86 0.41
C ARG A 29 19.29 1.84 -0.03
N TYR A 30 18.95 3.13 -0.14
CA TYR A 30 19.82 4.12 -0.74
C TYR A 30 20.39 5.08 0.30
N ARG A 31 21.65 5.51 0.08
CA ARG A 31 22.25 6.63 0.81
C ARG A 31 21.72 7.94 0.20
N GLY A 32 20.73 8.54 0.87
CA GLY A 32 20.13 9.82 0.49
C GLY A 32 18.61 9.83 0.63
N MET A 33 18.06 10.92 1.18
CA MET A 33 16.61 11.04 1.44
C MET A 33 15.80 11.04 0.14
N GLU A 34 16.25 11.77 -0.88
CA GLU A 34 15.53 11.91 -2.16
C GLU A 34 15.35 10.56 -2.87
N LYS A 35 16.41 9.76 -2.94
CA LYS A 35 16.39 8.43 -3.59
C LYS A 35 15.49 7.45 -2.84
N ASN A 36 15.50 7.51 -1.51
CA ASN A 36 14.62 6.69 -0.69
C ASN A 36 13.15 7.14 -0.80
N GLN A 37 12.90 8.45 -0.92
CA GLN A 37 11.56 9.01 -1.10
C GLN A 37 10.99 8.64 -2.47
N ALA A 38 11.77 8.74 -3.55
CA ALA A 38 11.36 8.29 -4.87
C ALA A 38 11.02 6.79 -4.87
N GLN A 39 11.85 5.95 -4.22
CA GLN A 39 11.57 4.53 -4.06
C GLN A 39 10.25 4.27 -3.31
N LEU A 40 10.01 5.01 -2.23
CA LEU A 40 8.78 4.90 -1.44
C LEU A 40 7.54 5.28 -2.27
N PHE A 41 7.60 6.36 -3.06
CA PHE A 41 6.50 6.74 -3.95
C PHE A 41 6.20 5.68 -5.00
N SER A 42 7.22 5.09 -5.61
CA SER A 42 7.03 3.97 -6.55
C SER A 42 6.40 2.75 -5.87
N LEU A 43 6.80 2.43 -4.63
CA LEU A 43 6.20 1.34 -3.85
C LEU A 43 4.73 1.62 -3.50
N PHE A 44 4.37 2.86 -3.18
CA PHE A 44 2.97 3.25 -2.99
C PHE A 44 2.14 3.10 -4.27
N ALA A 45 2.67 3.52 -5.42
CA ALA A 45 1.99 3.34 -6.70
C ALA A 45 1.75 1.85 -7.01
N LEU A 46 2.75 1.00 -6.77
CA LEU A 46 2.63 -0.45 -6.95
C LEU A 46 1.66 -1.09 -5.94
N ALA A 47 1.67 -0.66 -4.68
CA ALA A 47 0.72 -1.14 -3.68
C ALA A 47 -0.72 -0.80 -4.06
N ASN A 48 -0.96 0.42 -4.54
CA ASN A 48 -2.26 0.83 -5.07
C ASN A 48 -2.66 -0.01 -6.30
N LEU A 49 -1.72 -0.33 -7.19
CA LEU A 49 -1.98 -1.18 -8.35
C LEU A 49 -2.35 -2.62 -7.95
N VAL A 50 -1.66 -3.20 -6.96
CA VAL A 50 -1.99 -4.54 -6.43
C VAL A 50 -3.37 -4.55 -5.76
N LEU A 51 -3.68 -3.51 -4.99
CA LEU A 51 -5.00 -3.37 -4.37
C LEU A 51 -6.10 -3.22 -5.44
N ALA A 52 -5.87 -2.40 -6.45
CA ALA A 52 -6.80 -2.24 -7.58
C ALA A 52 -7.00 -3.55 -8.35
N LYS A 53 -5.92 -4.29 -8.63
CA LYS A 53 -6.01 -5.63 -9.25
C LYS A 53 -6.88 -6.61 -8.46
N ARG A 54 -6.84 -6.58 -7.13
CA ARG A 54 -7.71 -7.43 -6.29
C ARG A 54 -9.18 -7.00 -6.38
N CYS A 55 -9.45 -5.71 -6.50
CA CYS A 55 -10.81 -5.21 -6.78
C CYS A 55 -11.31 -5.68 -8.15
N TYR A 56 -10.51 -5.50 -9.21
CA TYR A 56 -10.92 -5.91 -10.57
C TYR A 56 -11.07 -7.43 -10.72
N ALA A 57 -10.19 -8.22 -10.11
CA ALA A 57 -10.31 -9.69 -10.11
C ALA A 57 -11.54 -10.20 -9.35
N THR A 58 -12.04 -9.44 -8.35
CA THR A 58 -13.29 -9.77 -7.65
C THR A 58 -14.49 -9.49 -8.54
N THR A 59 -14.49 -8.39 -9.31
CA THR A 59 -15.58 -8.10 -10.26
C THR A 59 -15.64 -9.09 -11.41
N ASP A 60 -14.50 -9.62 -11.88
CA ASP A 60 -14.48 -10.64 -12.94
C ASP A 60 -15.06 -11.99 -12.46
N GLY A 61 -14.90 -12.34 -11.18
CA GLY A 61 -15.52 -13.54 -10.59
C GLY A 61 -17.03 -13.42 -10.33
N VAL A 62 -17.53 -12.19 -10.11
CA VAL A 62 -18.95 -11.90 -9.92
C VAL A 62 -19.72 -11.88 -11.24
N ILE A 63 -19.07 -11.52 -12.35
CA ILE A 63 -19.68 -11.53 -13.70
C ILE A 63 -19.63 -12.94 -14.33
N ALA A 64 -18.70 -13.80 -13.88
CA ALA A 64 -18.54 -15.18 -14.36
C ALA A 64 -19.35 -16.23 -13.58
N SER A 65 -20.24 -15.84 -12.66
CA SER A 65 -21.12 -16.74 -11.89
C SER A 65 -22.59 -16.57 -12.26
#